data_AF-A0A7S3FQT9-F1
#
_entry.id   AF-A0A7S3FQT9-F1
#
_cell.length_a   1.000
_cell.length_b   1.000
_cell.length_c   1.000
_cell.angle_alpha   90.00
_cell.angle_beta   90.00
_cell.angle_gamma   90.00
#
_symmetry.space_group_name_H-M   'P 1'
#
loop_
_entity.id
_entity.type
_entity.pdbx_description
1 polymer ?
#
loop_
_entity_poly.entity_id
_entity_poly.type
_entity_poly.pdbx_seq_one_letter_code
_entity_poly.pdbx_strand_id
1 'polypeptide(L)'
;MTPKQGVRQWLELAKGGGIPLAVVSNMSREAVTNAMEGMGLDIFDAMVTAEDDMDTRASQLLAAAIKLARPPRKCVAFTGSPEVVTAAHNCTMKAVGVVGSYKHYDLNHADLTCGSMSELSLINVRRLFALDGESFMDLKTQRADGYGNSSAQTRIGTFK
;
A
#
# COMPACT_ATOMS: atom_id res chain seq x y z
N MET A 1 -8.57 16.41 -19.28
CA MET A 1 -8.98 15.34 -18.35
C MET A 1 -9.24 15.98 -17.00
N THR A 2 -10.32 15.63 -16.31
CA THR A 2 -10.61 16.13 -14.96
C THR A 2 -10.25 15.07 -13.92
N PRO A 3 -9.67 15.44 -12.76
CA PRO A 3 -9.41 14.48 -11.71
C PRO A 3 -10.72 13.88 -11.19
N LYS A 4 -10.69 12.59 -10.84
CA LYS A 4 -11.85 11.93 -10.23
C LYS A 4 -12.26 12.64 -8.94
N GLN A 5 -13.54 12.54 -8.61
CA GLN A 5 -14.10 13.17 -7.41
C GLN A 5 -13.29 12.79 -6.15
N GLY A 6 -13.02 13.79 -5.32
CA GLY A 6 -12.31 13.62 -4.05
C GLY A 6 -10.79 13.46 -4.15
N VAL A 7 -10.20 13.24 -5.33
CA VAL A 7 -8.74 13.06 -5.48
C VAL A 7 -8.00 14.31 -5.00
N ARG A 8 -8.41 15.49 -5.45
CA ARG A 8 -7.76 16.75 -5.07
C ARG A 8 -7.80 16.99 -3.55
N GLN A 9 -9.00 16.88 -2.97
CA GLN A 9 -9.22 17.05 -1.53
C GLN A 9 -8.39 16.05 -0.72
N TRP A 10 -8.36 14.79 -1.16
CA TRP A 10 -7.55 13.76 -0.52
C TRP A 10 -6.05 14.08 -0.55
N LEU A 11 -5.52 14.49 -1.70
CA LEU A 11 -4.10 14.83 -1.82
C LEU A 11 -3.74 16.06 -1.00
N GLU A 12 -4.62 17.08 -0.95
CA GLU A 12 -4.45 18.26 -0.09
C GLU A 12 -4.44 17.86 1.40
N LEU A 13 -5.33 16.96 1.84
CA LEU A 13 -5.34 16.42 3.20
C LEU A 13 -4.06 15.64 3.51
N ALA A 14 -3.59 14.80 2.58
CA ALA A 14 -2.36 14.05 2.74
C ALA A 14 -1.14 14.97 2.87
N LYS A 15 -1.07 16.02 2.03
CA LYS A 15 0.00 17.03 2.09
C LYS A 15 -0.05 17.82 3.39
N GLY A 16 -1.23 18.26 3.82
CA GLY A 16 -1.44 18.94 5.10
C GLY A 16 -1.08 18.06 6.31
N GLY A 17 -1.22 16.74 6.18
CA GLY A 17 -0.76 15.75 7.15
C GLY A 17 0.74 15.42 7.10
N GLY A 18 1.52 16.06 6.23
CA GLY A 18 2.95 15.80 6.05
C GLY A 18 3.27 14.43 5.44
N ILE A 19 2.33 13.86 4.68
CA ILE A 19 2.51 12.57 4.03
C ILE A 19 3.13 12.81 2.64
N PRO A 20 4.30 12.23 2.34
CA PRO A 20 4.93 12.40 1.04
C PRO A 20 4.15 11.60 -0.02
N LEU A 21 4.00 12.18 -1.21
CA LEU A 21 3.15 11.65 -2.28
C LEU A 21 4.00 11.29 -3.50
N ALA A 22 3.76 10.11 -4.10
CA ALA A 22 4.34 9.73 -5.38
C ALA A 22 3.28 9.38 -6.41
N VAL A 23 3.55 9.70 -7.67
CA VAL A 23 2.78 9.22 -8.82
C VAL A 23 3.55 8.11 -9.52
N VAL A 24 2.86 7.04 -9.90
CA VAL A 24 3.42 5.91 -10.65
C VAL A 24 2.61 5.75 -11.92
N SER A 25 3.29 5.82 -13.07
CA SER A 25 2.66 5.70 -14.38
C SER A 25 3.59 4.99 -15.36
N ASN A 26 3.00 4.32 -16.35
CA ASN A 26 3.70 3.73 -17.50
C ASN A 26 3.75 4.68 -18.71
N MET A 27 3.40 5.96 -18.53
CA MET A 27 3.52 6.99 -19.56
C MET A 27 4.87 7.69 -19.47
N SER A 28 5.26 8.41 -20.52
CA SER A 28 6.47 9.26 -20.50
C SER A 28 6.37 10.33 -19.41
N ARG A 29 7.52 10.83 -18.95
CA ARG A 29 7.56 11.88 -17.93
C ARG A 29 6.81 13.11 -18.40
N GLU A 30 7.02 13.51 -19.65
CA GLU A 30 6.32 14.65 -20.25
C GLU A 30 4.80 14.48 -20.21
N ALA A 31 4.29 13.30 -20.58
CA ALA A 31 2.85 13.04 -20.58
C ALA A 31 2.27 13.07 -19.16
N VAL A 32 3.00 12.55 -18.17
CA VAL A 32 2.59 12.61 -16.76
C VAL A 32 2.61 14.05 -16.28
N THR A 33 3.70 14.78 -16.44
CA THR A 33 3.81 16.18 -16.01
C THR A 33 2.71 17.04 -16.63
N ASN A 34 2.50 16.96 -17.94
CA ASN A 34 1.44 17.71 -18.62
C ASN A 34 0.04 17.34 -18.10
N ALA A 35 -0.21 16.07 -17.81
CA ALA A 35 -1.49 15.63 -17.24
C ALA A 35 -1.69 16.19 -15.81
N MET A 36 -0.64 16.20 -14.99
CA MET A 36 -0.71 16.70 -13.61
C MET A 36 -0.87 18.23 -13.58
N GLU A 37 -0.10 18.96 -14.40
CA GLU A 37 -0.24 20.41 -14.57
C GLU A 37 -1.63 20.78 -15.08
N GLY A 38 -2.12 20.09 -16.12
CA GLY A 38 -3.46 20.31 -16.67
C GLY A 38 -4.60 20.00 -15.68
N MET A 39 -4.35 19.19 -14.66
CA MET A 39 -5.29 18.91 -13.56
C MET A 39 -5.07 19.82 -12.33
N GLY A 40 -4.01 20.63 -12.31
CA GLY A 40 -3.61 21.43 -11.16
C GLY A 40 -3.16 20.60 -9.97
N LEU A 41 -2.48 19.46 -10.21
CA LEU A 41 -2.04 18.48 -9.22
C LEU A 41 -0.51 18.42 -9.08
N ASP A 42 0.15 19.58 -9.01
CA ASP A 42 1.59 19.68 -8.77
C ASP A 42 1.93 19.63 -7.26
N ILE A 43 1.66 18.47 -6.64
CA ILE A 43 1.81 18.27 -5.19
C ILE A 43 2.59 17.00 -4.83
N PHE A 44 3.03 16.27 -5.84
CA PHE A 44 3.77 15.01 -5.69
C PHE A 44 5.25 15.28 -5.47
N ASP A 45 5.81 14.64 -4.45
CA ASP A 45 7.23 14.73 -4.08
C ASP A 45 8.12 13.86 -4.98
N ALA A 46 7.54 12.82 -5.58
CA ALA A 46 8.23 11.92 -6.49
C ALA A 46 7.35 11.46 -7.63
N MET A 47 7.98 11.06 -8.74
CA MET A 47 7.30 10.39 -9.85
C MET A 47 8.13 9.22 -10.36
N VAL A 48 7.43 8.14 -10.72
CA VAL A 48 7.96 6.99 -11.45
C VAL A 48 7.22 6.90 -12.78
N THR A 49 7.96 6.97 -13.88
CA THR A 49 7.42 7.03 -15.24
C THR A 49 8.00 5.87 -16.08
N ALA A 50 7.59 5.78 -17.35
CA ALA A 50 8.16 4.79 -18.29
C ALA A 50 9.68 4.92 -18.46
N GLU A 51 10.23 6.12 -18.26
CA GLU A 51 11.67 6.40 -18.40
C GLU A 51 12.51 5.81 -17.27
N ASP A 52 11.90 5.44 -16.15
CA ASP A 52 12.60 4.77 -15.05
C ASP A 52 12.91 3.29 -15.34
N ASP A 53 12.53 2.78 -16.52
CA ASP A 53 12.83 1.44 -17.07
C ASP A 53 12.59 0.30 -16.07
N MET A 54 11.38 0.28 -15.52
CA MET A 54 10.96 -0.72 -14.53
C MET A 54 10.06 -1.77 -15.18
N ASP A 55 10.52 -3.02 -15.20
CA ASP A 55 9.87 -4.16 -15.88
C ASP A 55 8.50 -4.55 -15.30
N THR A 56 8.28 -4.28 -14.01
CA THR A 56 7.07 -4.74 -13.30
C THR A 56 6.41 -3.63 -12.50
N ARG A 57 5.10 -3.76 -12.27
CA ARG A 57 4.37 -2.88 -11.34
C ARG A 57 4.96 -2.89 -9.93
N ALA A 58 5.46 -4.03 -9.48
CA ALA A 58 6.12 -4.16 -8.19
C ALA A 58 7.42 -3.32 -8.13
N SER A 59 8.27 -3.42 -9.15
CA SER A 59 9.50 -2.62 -9.27
C SER A 59 9.19 -1.11 -9.30
N GLN A 60 8.15 -0.71 -10.03
CA GLN A 60 7.69 0.68 -10.09
C GLN A 60 7.27 1.21 -8.71
N LEU A 61 6.48 0.42 -7.96
CA LEU A 61 6.06 0.80 -6.60
C LEU A 61 7.25 0.89 -5.64
N LEU A 62 8.18 -0.08 -5.68
CA LEU A 62 9.39 -0.06 -4.86
C LEU A 62 10.26 1.17 -5.16
N ALA A 63 10.45 1.50 -6.44
CA ALA A 63 11.17 2.70 -6.85
C ALA A 63 10.51 3.98 -6.29
N ALA A 64 9.18 4.04 -6.30
CA ALA A 64 8.44 5.16 -5.71
C ALA A 64 8.69 5.25 -4.18
N ALA A 65 8.66 4.14 -3.46
CA ALA A 65 8.93 4.12 -2.03
C ALA A 65 10.37 4.58 -1.70
N ILE A 66 11.36 4.17 -2.51
CA ILE A 66 12.74 4.62 -2.39
C ILE A 66 12.84 6.13 -2.60
N LYS A 67 12.23 6.66 -3.66
CA LYS A 67 12.20 8.11 -3.95
C LYS A 67 11.53 8.92 -2.84
N LEU A 68 10.52 8.36 -2.17
CA LEU A 68 9.87 8.98 -1.01
C LEU A 68 10.65 8.81 0.31
N ALA A 69 11.77 8.10 0.30
CA ALA A 69 12.53 7.73 1.50
C ALA A 69 11.66 7.03 2.57
N ARG A 70 10.73 6.17 2.15
CA ARG A 70 9.83 5.42 3.04
C ARG A 70 9.97 3.91 2.82
N PRO A 71 9.93 3.11 3.92
CA PRO A 71 9.93 1.66 3.78
C PRO A 71 8.61 1.20 3.15
N PRO A 72 8.61 0.20 2.23
CA PRO A 72 7.40 -0.28 1.56
C PRO A 72 6.24 -0.63 2.51
N ARG A 73 6.54 -1.23 3.66
CA ARG A 73 5.54 -1.57 4.69
C ARG A 73 4.83 -0.38 5.34
N LYS A 74 5.26 0.86 5.06
CA LYS A 74 4.60 2.11 5.48
C LYS A 74 4.03 2.89 4.29
N CYS A 75 4.02 2.29 3.10
CA CYS A 75 3.44 2.87 1.90
C CYS A 75 2.07 2.27 1.62
N VAL A 76 1.20 3.08 1.01
CA VAL A 76 -0.11 2.68 0.54
C VAL A 76 -0.25 3.04 -0.94
N ALA A 77 -0.66 2.08 -1.76
CA ALA A 77 -0.91 2.29 -3.18
C ALA A 77 -2.41 2.51 -3.42
N PHE A 78 -2.77 3.61 -4.09
CA PHE A 78 -4.14 3.87 -4.53
C PHE A 78 -4.29 3.45 -5.99
N THR A 79 -5.20 2.54 -6.27
CA THR A 79 -5.34 1.98 -7.63
C THR A 79 -6.76 1.54 -7.94
N GLY A 80 -7.15 1.63 -9.20
CA GLY A 80 -8.36 0.98 -9.71
C GLY A 80 -8.08 -0.34 -10.43
N SER A 81 -6.83 -0.80 -10.49
CA SER A 81 -6.42 -2.02 -11.20
C SER A 81 -6.04 -3.14 -10.22
N PRO A 82 -6.56 -4.36 -10.37
CA PRO A 82 -6.21 -5.51 -9.53
C PRO A 82 -4.73 -5.91 -9.64
N GLU A 83 -4.11 -5.71 -10.81
CA GLU A 83 -2.69 -6.00 -11.01
C GLU A 83 -1.81 -5.20 -10.04
N VAL A 84 -2.13 -3.92 -9.85
CA VAL A 84 -1.38 -3.03 -8.95
C VAL A 84 -1.65 -3.36 -7.49
N VAL A 85 -2.86 -3.85 -7.16
CA VAL A 85 -3.17 -4.36 -5.81
C VAL A 85 -2.24 -5.52 -5.48
N THR A 86 -2.20 -6.53 -6.35
CA THR A 86 -1.31 -7.70 -6.19
C THR A 86 0.15 -7.28 -6.12
N ALA A 87 0.58 -6.35 -6.97
CA ALA A 87 1.95 -5.83 -6.94
C ALA A 87 2.29 -5.12 -5.63
N ALA A 88 1.36 -4.34 -5.07
CA ALA A 88 1.55 -3.67 -3.79
C ALA A 88 1.75 -4.69 -2.65
N HIS A 89 0.93 -5.74 -2.59
CA HIS A 89 1.08 -6.80 -1.59
C HIS A 89 2.38 -7.59 -1.74
N ASN A 90 2.79 -7.89 -2.98
CA ASN A 90 4.10 -8.50 -3.25
C ASN A 90 5.27 -7.65 -2.73
N CYS A 91 5.09 -6.34 -2.66
CA CYS A 91 6.06 -5.40 -2.10
C CYS A 91 5.86 -5.12 -0.60
N THR A 92 4.99 -5.85 0.10
CA THR A 92 4.60 -5.61 1.51
C THR A 92 3.93 -4.26 1.77
N MET A 93 3.45 -3.58 0.73
CA MET A 93 2.70 -2.33 0.85
C MET A 93 1.21 -2.62 1.10
N LYS A 94 0.49 -1.61 1.61
CA LYS A 94 -0.97 -1.63 1.65
C LYS A 94 -1.56 -1.15 0.33
N ALA A 95 -2.77 -1.59 0.01
CA ALA A 95 -3.47 -1.21 -1.21
C ALA A 95 -4.88 -0.71 -0.90
N VAL A 96 -5.24 0.44 -1.51
CA VAL A 96 -6.61 0.98 -1.52
C VAL A 96 -7.15 0.90 -2.94
N GLY A 97 -8.19 0.08 -3.11
CA GLY A 97 -8.92 -0.11 -4.35
C GLY A 97 -9.96 1.00 -4.55
N VAL A 98 -9.73 1.88 -5.53
CA VAL A 98 -10.70 2.90 -5.92
C VAL A 98 -11.57 2.34 -7.04
N VAL A 99 -12.83 2.06 -6.72
CA VAL A 99 -13.80 1.50 -7.68
C VAL A 99 -13.94 2.47 -8.86
N GLY A 100 -13.89 1.92 -10.06
CA GLY A 100 -13.90 2.71 -11.29
C GLY A 100 -14.28 1.83 -12.46
N SER A 101 -13.34 1.60 -13.37
CA SER A 101 -13.55 0.72 -14.54
C SER A 101 -13.67 -0.75 -14.15
N TYR A 102 -13.00 -1.17 -13.07
CA TYR A 102 -13.11 -2.51 -12.50
C TYR A 102 -14.18 -2.52 -11.42
N LYS A 103 -14.92 -3.63 -11.35
CA LYS A 103 -15.98 -3.78 -10.35
C LYS A 103 -15.36 -4.11 -9.00
N HIS A 104 -16.16 -3.89 -7.95
CA HIS A 104 -15.72 -4.11 -6.58
C HIS A 104 -15.12 -5.50 -6.35
N TYR A 105 -15.70 -6.54 -6.96
CA TYR A 105 -15.23 -7.91 -6.80
C TYR A 105 -13.82 -8.16 -7.36
N ASP A 106 -13.39 -7.40 -8.36
CA ASP A 106 -12.05 -7.49 -8.93
C ASP A 106 -11.01 -6.88 -7.99
N LEU A 107 -11.43 -5.94 -7.13
CA LEU A 107 -10.57 -5.25 -6.17
C LEU A 107 -10.64 -5.86 -4.75
N ASN A 108 -11.27 -7.03 -4.60
CA ASN A 108 -11.47 -7.69 -3.29
C ASN A 108 -10.17 -7.99 -2.54
N HIS A 109 -9.03 -8.05 -3.25
CA HIS A 109 -7.74 -8.27 -2.60
C HIS A 109 -7.21 -7.02 -1.88
N ALA A 110 -7.71 -5.81 -2.20
CA ALA A 110 -7.24 -4.58 -1.56
C ALA A 110 -7.55 -4.55 -0.06
N ASP A 111 -6.68 -3.93 0.74
CA ASP A 111 -6.89 -3.78 2.19
C ASP A 111 -8.10 -2.89 2.51
N LEU A 112 -8.46 -2.00 1.59
CA LEU A 112 -9.65 -1.16 1.64
C LEU A 112 -10.15 -0.89 0.23
N THR A 113 -11.47 -0.87 0.04
CA THR A 113 -12.10 -0.45 -1.20
C THR A 113 -13.02 0.74 -0.95
N CYS A 114 -13.05 1.70 -1.88
CA CYS A 114 -13.93 2.87 -1.80
C CYS A 114 -14.53 3.20 -3.17
N GLY A 115 -15.75 3.73 -3.18
CA GLY A 115 -16.42 4.21 -4.40
C GLY A 115 -15.80 5.49 -4.93
N SER A 116 -15.38 6.36 -4.01
CA SER A 116 -14.74 7.64 -4.30
C SER A 116 -13.67 7.97 -3.27
N MET A 117 -12.63 8.71 -3.69
CA MET A 117 -11.59 9.20 -2.79
C MET A 117 -12.12 10.20 -1.75
N SER A 118 -13.29 10.79 -1.97
CA SER A 118 -13.94 11.68 -1.01
C SER A 118 -14.51 10.96 0.22
N GLU A 119 -14.65 9.63 0.17
CA GLU A 119 -15.07 8.81 1.31
C GLU A 119 -13.91 8.51 2.27
N LEU A 120 -12.67 8.75 1.84
CA LEU A 120 -11.49 8.42 2.60
C LEU A 120 -11.11 9.54 3.57
N SER A 121 -10.72 9.16 4.79
CA SER A 121 -10.06 10.01 5.77
C SER A 121 -8.65 9.51 6.07
N LEU A 122 -7.76 10.40 6.54
CA LEU A 122 -6.42 10.00 7.00
C LEU A 122 -6.49 8.91 8.09
N ILE A 123 -7.56 8.89 8.88
CA ILE A 123 -7.80 7.89 9.92
C ILE A 123 -8.00 6.50 9.29
N ASN A 124 -8.78 6.39 8.21
CA ASN A 124 -8.99 5.11 7.52
C ASN A 124 -7.66 4.52 7.02
N VAL A 125 -6.82 5.35 6.42
CA VAL A 125 -5.52 4.91 5.88
C VAL A 125 -4.54 4.57 6.99
N ARG A 126 -4.48 5.36 8.07
CA ARG A 126 -3.63 5.05 9.23
C ARG A 126 -4.04 3.73 9.89
N ARG A 127 -5.34 3.42 9.92
CA ARG A 127 -5.86 2.17 10.47
C ARG A 127 -5.36 0.93 9.72
N LEU A 128 -5.10 1.02 8.41
CA LEU A 128 -4.53 -0.08 7.63
C LEU A 128 -3.20 -0.56 8.19
N PHE A 129 -2.39 0.35 8.72
CA PHE A 129 -1.08 0.03 9.32
C PHE A 129 -1.19 -0.38 10.80
N ALA A 130 -2.28 -0.04 11.48
CA ALA A 130 -2.51 -0.43 12.88
C ALA A 130 -2.93 -1.91 12.99
N LEU A 131 -3.70 -2.40 12.03
CA LEU A 131 -4.16 -3.81 11.99
C LEU A 131 -3.00 -4.81 11.88
N ASP A 132 -1.92 -4.44 11.21
CA ASP A 132 -0.70 -5.26 11.16
C ASP A 132 0.03 -5.32 12.52
N GLY A 133 -0.11 -4.26 13.34
CA GLY A 133 0.44 -4.20 14.69
C GLY A 133 -0.31 -5.11 15.66
N GLU A 134 -1.63 -5.19 15.53
CA GLU A 134 -2.50 -6.10 16.30
C GLU A 134 -2.17 -7.56 15.98
N SER A 135 -2.10 -7.92 14.68
CA SER A 135 -1.69 -9.26 14.21
C SER A 135 -0.30 -9.68 14.73
N PHE A 136 0.65 -8.73 14.78
CA PHE A 136 1.97 -8.99 15.35
C PHE A 136 1.96 -9.16 16.88
N MET A 137 1.08 -8.44 17.59
CA MET A 137 0.89 -8.63 19.04
C MET A 137 0.24 -9.97 19.37
N ASP A 138 -0.75 -10.40 18.59
CA ASP A 138 -1.38 -11.72 18.73
C ASP A 138 -0.37 -12.86 18.56
N LEU A 139 0.53 -12.76 17.57
CA LEU A 139 1.61 -13.73 17.35
C LEU A 139 2.66 -13.77 18.48
N LYS A 140 2.88 -12.65 19.18
CA LYS A 140 3.76 -12.62 20.36
C LYS A 140 3.08 -13.21 21.59
N THR A 141 1.79 -12.95 21.78
CA THR A 141 1.00 -13.52 22.88
C THR A 141 0.92 -15.05 22.73
N GLN A 142 0.66 -15.57 21.53
CA GLN A 142 0.66 -17.01 21.27
C GLN A 142 2.03 -17.70 21.45
N ARG A 143 3.14 -16.99 21.24
CA ARG A 143 4.49 -17.51 21.51
C ARG A 143 4.87 -17.47 22.99
N ALA A 144 4.33 -16.54 23.76
CA ALA A 144 4.56 -16.43 25.20
C ALA A 144 3.80 -17.50 25.99
N ASP A 145 2.64 -17.95 25.49
CA ASP A 145 1.82 -18.98 26.15
C ASP A 145 2.28 -20.43 25.86
N GLY A 146 3.30 -20.61 25.00
CA GLY A 146 3.83 -21.91 24.60
C GLY A 146 4.98 -22.47 25.46
N TYR A 147 5.42 -21.75 26.50
CA TYR A 147 6.54 -22.18 27.36
C TYR A 147 6.14 -22.19 28.85
N GLY A 148 5.44 -23.25 29.26
CA GLY A 148 5.19 -23.48 30.68
C GLY A 148 4.18 -24.56 30.97
N ASN A 149 4.53 -25.83 30.76
CA ASN A 149 4.47 -26.92 31.77
C ASN A 149 4.57 -28.30 31.07
N SER A 150 5.75 -28.89 31.07
CA SER A 150 5.93 -30.33 30.85
C SER A 150 7.07 -30.77 31.77
N SER A 151 6.69 -31.14 32.98
CA SER A 151 7.57 -31.83 33.92
C SER A 151 7.66 -33.30 33.51
N ALA A 152 8.90 -33.73 33.23
CA ALA A 152 9.44 -35.09 33.38
C ALA A 152 8.74 -36.29 32.70
N GLN A 153 9.36 -36.82 31.65
CA GLN A 153 9.97 -38.18 31.71
C GLN A 153 10.81 -38.48 30.46
N THR A 154 12.14 -38.38 30.59
CA THR A 154 13.07 -39.02 29.65
C THR A 154 13.12 -40.51 29.97
N ARG A 155 12.43 -41.35 29.18
CA ARG A 155 12.68 -42.80 29.17
C ARG A 155 13.68 -43.12 28.07
N ILE A 156 14.89 -43.48 28.50
CA ILE A 156 15.96 -44.02 27.64
C ILE A 156 15.56 -45.47 27.32
N GLY A 157 15.26 -45.76 26.06
CA GLY A 157 14.98 -47.12 25.59
C GLY A 157 16.28 -47.79 25.15
N THR A 158 16.69 -48.84 25.87
CA THR A 158 17.76 -49.76 25.46
C THR A 158 17.18 -50.78 24.48
N PHE A 159 17.73 -50.88 23.28
CA PHE A 159 17.42 -51.95 22.33
C PHE A 159 18.25 -53.19 22.66
N LYS A 160 17.59 -54.36 22.67
CA LYS A 160 18.19 -55.70 22.66
C LYS A 160 18.08 -56.26 21.25
#